data_AF-A0A4R2RRK4-F1
#
_entry.id   AF-A0A4R2RRK4-F1
#
_cell.length_a   1.000
_cell.length_b   1.000
_cell.length_c   1.000
_cell.angle_alpha   90.00
_cell.angle_beta   90.00
_cell.angle_gamma   90.00
#
_symmetry.space_group_name_H-M   'P 1'
#
loop_
_entity.id
_entity.type
_entity.pdbx_description
1 polymer ?
#
loop_
_entity_poly.entity_id
_entity_poly.type
_entity_poly.pdbx_seq_one_letter_code
_entity_poly.pdbx_strand_id
1 'polypeptide(L)'
;MDGAVLAQLMRQGAERGVDLVTLRAIVEEAGELGAARALARVALSDERAREDVAELRELLAAWRDAKRSVWKAVVGWIARLAMALMLAGLAVKLGFAAWLK
;
A
#
# COMPACT_ATOMS: atom_id res chain seq x y z
N MET A 1 24.74 -16.70 8.32
CA MET A 1 25.28 -17.84 9.11
C MET A 1 24.19 -18.38 10.06
N ASP A 2 22.92 -18.34 9.66
CA ASP A 2 21.90 -17.95 10.65
C ASP A 2 21.18 -19.14 11.31
N GLY A 3 21.30 -20.36 10.77
CA GLY A 3 20.68 -21.54 11.39
C GLY A 3 21.53 -22.20 12.49
N ALA A 4 22.81 -21.85 12.61
CA ALA A 4 23.77 -22.60 13.43
C ALA A 4 23.51 -22.44 14.93
N VAL A 5 23.16 -21.22 15.37
CA VAL A 5 22.84 -20.90 16.76
C VAL A 5 21.57 -21.63 17.19
N LEU A 6 20.49 -21.53 16.41
CA LEU A 6 19.26 -22.26 16.67
C LEU A 6 19.50 -23.78 16.74
N ALA A 7 20.24 -24.34 15.79
CA ALA A 7 20.57 -25.77 15.80
C ALA A 7 21.37 -26.19 17.03
N GLN A 8 22.24 -25.31 17.54
CA GLN A 8 23.00 -25.54 18.77
C GLN A 8 22.10 -25.48 20.02
N LEU A 9 21.21 -24.49 20.11
CA LEU A 9 20.24 -24.36 21.20
C LEU A 9 19.29 -25.57 21.26
N MET A 10 18.82 -26.04 20.11
CA MET A 10 17.99 -27.25 20.03
C MET A 10 18.73 -28.51 20.49
N ARG A 11 20.01 -28.68 20.11
CA ARG A 11 20.83 -29.81 20.61
C ARG A 11 21.04 -29.74 22.12
N GLN A 12 21.35 -28.55 22.66
CA GLN A 12 21.54 -28.35 24.09
C GLN A 12 20.27 -28.68 24.89
N GLY A 13 19.10 -28.23 24.42
CA GLY A 13 17.82 -28.55 25.03
C GLY A 13 17.49 -30.05 25.01
N ALA A 14 17.84 -30.75 23.93
CA ALA A 14 17.64 -32.18 23.81
C ALA A 14 18.53 -33.00 24.77
N GLU A 15 19.78 -32.56 24.99
CA GLU A 15 20.74 -33.27 25.84
C GLU A 15 20.60 -32.97 27.34
N ARG A 16 20.30 -31.72 27.71
CA ARG A 16 20.34 -31.26 29.11
C ARG A 16 18.96 -31.01 29.72
N GLY A 17 17.90 -31.19 28.94
CA GLY A 17 16.57 -30.72 29.30
C GLY A 17 16.43 -29.22 29.03
N VAL A 18 15.19 -28.77 28.99
CA VAL A 18 14.83 -27.44 28.50
C VAL A 18 14.32 -26.59 29.67
N ASP A 19 15.06 -25.54 30.03
CA ASP A 19 14.60 -24.52 30.95
C ASP A 19 13.93 -23.34 30.20
N LEU A 20 13.24 -22.46 30.96
CA LEU A 20 12.53 -21.33 30.37
C LEU A 20 13.45 -20.36 29.61
N VAL A 21 14.70 -20.22 30.07
CA VAL A 21 15.70 -19.36 29.42
C VAL A 21 16.07 -19.93 28.06
N THR A 22 16.34 -21.23 27.98
CA THR A 22 16.67 -21.93 26.72
C THR A 22 15.48 -21.93 25.76
N LEU A 23 14.25 -22.12 26.25
CA LEU A 23 13.04 -22.00 25.42
C LEU A 23 12.91 -20.63 24.78
N ARG A 24 13.10 -19.59 25.59
CA ARG A 24 13.03 -18.22 25.11
C ARG A 24 14.08 -17.96 24.03
N ALA A 25 15.31 -18.40 24.25
CA ALA A 25 16.38 -18.28 23.26
C ALA A 25 16.06 -19.02 21.95
N ILE A 26 15.50 -20.24 22.02
CA ILE A 26 15.06 -21.00 20.83
C ILE A 26 13.98 -20.24 20.07
N VAL A 27 12.98 -19.68 20.78
CA VAL A 27 11.87 -18.95 20.15
C VAL A 27 12.34 -17.63 19.52
N GLU A 28 13.17 -16.86 20.22
CA GLU A 28 13.73 -15.60 19.71
C GLU A 28 14.57 -15.88 18.46
N GLU A 29 15.49 -16.86 18.51
CA GLU A 29 16.35 -17.19 17.38
C GLU A 29 15.55 -17.75 16.19
N ALA A 30 14.56 -18.62 16.43
CA ALA A 30 13.69 -19.12 15.36
C ALA A 30 12.83 -18.01 14.74
N GLY A 31 12.36 -17.06 15.56
CA GLY A 31 11.58 -15.90 15.13
C GLY A 31 12.40 -14.97 14.24
N GLU A 32 13.59 -14.57 14.70
CA GLU A 32 14.53 -13.74 13.92
C GLU A 32 14.90 -14.42 12.60
N LEU A 33 15.20 -15.72 12.64
CA LEU A 33 15.53 -16.50 11.43
C LEU A 33 14.36 -16.56 10.45
N GLY A 34 13.14 -16.71 10.96
CA GLY A 34 11.91 -16.70 10.17
C GLY A 34 11.67 -15.34 9.53
N ALA A 35 11.80 -14.26 10.30
CA ALA A 35 11.64 -12.89 9.84
C ALA A 35 12.68 -12.53 8.77
N ALA A 36 13.95 -12.83 9.00
CA ALA A 36 15.04 -12.58 8.05
C ALA A 36 14.81 -13.32 6.72
N ARG A 37 14.38 -14.58 6.76
CA ARG A 37 14.04 -15.34 5.54
C ARG A 37 12.82 -14.78 4.83
N ALA A 38 11.79 -14.35 5.58
CA ALA A 38 10.60 -13.75 5.00
C ALA A 38 10.96 -12.44 4.27
N LEU A 39 11.73 -11.56 4.91
CA LEU A 39 12.23 -10.32 4.33
C LEU A 39 13.10 -10.58 3.10
N ALA A 40 14.03 -11.54 3.15
CA ALA A 40 14.86 -11.91 2.01
C ALA A 40 14.04 -12.44 0.83
N ARG A 41 12.97 -13.21 1.07
CA ARG A 41 12.08 -13.72 0.01
C ARG A 41 11.32 -12.63 -0.73
N VAL A 42 11.03 -11.51 -0.07
CA VAL A 42 10.39 -10.35 -0.69
C VAL A 42 11.41 -9.25 -1.05
N ALA A 43 12.71 -9.57 -1.04
CA ALA A 43 13.82 -8.66 -1.35
C ALA A 43 13.81 -7.37 -0.50
N LEU A 44 13.49 -7.50 0.79
CA LEU A 44 13.43 -6.41 1.80
C LEU A 44 14.48 -6.59 2.91
N SER A 45 15.56 -7.31 2.64
CA SER A 45 16.58 -7.65 3.64
C SER A 45 17.75 -6.66 3.70
N ASP A 46 17.86 -5.72 2.76
CA ASP A 46 18.92 -4.71 2.75
C ASP A 46 18.56 -3.47 3.59
N GLU A 47 19.59 -2.67 3.92
CA GLU A 47 19.45 -1.49 4.76
C GLU A 47 18.55 -0.39 4.15
N ARG A 48 18.40 -0.36 2.81
CA ARG A 48 17.63 0.66 2.10
C ARG A 48 16.16 0.28 1.92
N ALA A 49 15.82 -0.99 2.09
CA ALA A 49 14.48 -1.52 1.88
C ALA A 49 13.36 -0.76 2.61
N ARG A 50 13.66 -0.23 3.81
CA ARG A 50 12.71 0.59 4.57
C ARG A 50 12.41 1.93 3.89
N GLU A 51 13.44 2.58 3.36
CA GLU A 51 13.35 3.87 2.67
C GLU A 51 12.61 3.68 1.34
N ASP A 52 12.99 2.66 0.57
CA ASP A 52 12.37 2.35 -0.72
C ASP A 52 10.87 2.07 -0.58
N VAL A 53 10.45 1.30 0.45
CA VAL A 53 9.01 1.08 0.72
C VAL A 53 8.30 2.37 1.13
N ALA A 54 8.96 3.25 1.88
CA ALA A 54 8.37 4.54 2.24
C ALA A 54 8.15 5.41 0.98
N GLU A 55 9.15 5.47 0.10
CA GLU A 55 9.09 6.21 -1.16
C GLU A 55 7.99 5.66 -2.08
N LEU A 56 7.90 4.34 -2.26
CA LEU A 56 6.83 3.72 -3.05
C LEU A 56 5.43 4.04 -2.50
N ARG A 57 5.28 4.08 -1.17
CA ARG A 57 4.01 4.46 -0.54
C ARG A 57 3.66 5.92 -0.76
N GLU A 58 4.66 6.80 -0.77
CA GLU A 58 4.48 8.21 -1.07
C GLU A 58 4.09 8.43 -2.54
N LEU A 59 4.78 7.77 -3.48
CA LEU A 59 4.42 7.82 -4.90
C LEU A 59 3.00 7.27 -5.15
N LEU A 60 2.61 6.19 -4.48
CA LEU A 60 1.25 5.64 -4.55
C LEU A 60 0.21 6.60 -3.95
N ALA A 61 0.55 7.30 -2.87
CA ALA A 61 -0.32 8.31 -2.29
C ALA A 61 -0.54 9.46 -3.29
N ALA A 62 0.54 10.01 -3.85
CA ALA A 62 0.50 11.07 -4.86
C ALA A 62 -0.31 10.64 -6.10
N TRP A 63 -0.10 9.43 -6.61
CA TRP A 63 -0.85 8.89 -7.74
C TRP A 63 -2.35 8.76 -7.43
N ARG A 64 -2.70 8.25 -6.25
CA ARG A 64 -4.09 8.09 -5.83
C ARG A 64 -4.80 9.43 -5.71
N ASP A 65 -4.10 10.45 -5.20
CA ASP A 65 -4.64 11.80 -5.08
C ASP A 65 -4.81 12.45 -6.45
N ALA A 66 -3.83 12.29 -7.35
CA ALA A 66 -3.95 12.72 -8.74
C ALA A 66 -5.17 12.07 -9.43
N LYS A 67 -5.33 10.75 -9.29
CA LYS A 67 -6.49 10.02 -9.84
C LYS A 67 -7.81 10.56 -9.29
N ARG A 68 -7.89 10.84 -7.99
CA ARG A 68 -9.09 11.41 -7.36
C ARG A 68 -9.38 12.82 -7.89
N SER A 69 -8.34 13.64 -8.06
CA SER A 69 -8.44 14.99 -8.62
C SER A 69 -8.99 14.98 -10.04
N VAL A 70 -8.44 14.11 -10.90
CA VAL A 70 -8.91 13.93 -12.28
C VAL A 70 -10.39 13.54 -12.31
N TRP A 71 -10.80 12.55 -11.50
CA TRP A 71 -12.20 12.14 -11.44
C TRP A 71 -13.13 13.28 -11.01
N LYS A 72 -12.73 14.07 -10.01
CA LYS A 72 -13.50 15.25 -9.56
C LYS A 72 -13.63 16.28 -10.67
N ALA A 73 -12.56 16.55 -11.41
CA ALA A 73 -12.56 17.48 -12.53
C ALA A 73 -13.46 17.00 -13.67
N VAL A 74 -13.36 15.73 -14.05
CA VAL A 74 -14.19 15.11 -15.09
C VAL A 74 -15.68 15.17 -14.73
N VAL A 75 -16.05 14.77 -13.51
CA VAL A 75 -17.45 14.84 -13.04
C VAL A 75 -17.95 16.28 -13.05
N GLY A 76 -17.14 17.24 -12.58
CA GLY A 76 -17.49 18.65 -12.61
C GLY A 76 -17.70 19.19 -14.03
N TRP A 77 -16.84 18.81 -14.98
CA TRP A 77 -16.99 19.21 -16.37
C TRP A 77 -18.23 18.60 -17.02
N ILE A 78 -18.51 17.32 -16.79
CA ILE A 78 -19.72 16.64 -17.27
C ILE A 78 -20.98 17.31 -16.71
N ALA A 79 -21.01 17.63 -15.42
CA ALA A 79 -22.15 18.31 -14.81
C ALA A 79 -22.41 19.70 -15.44
N ARG A 80 -21.34 20.46 -15.72
CA ARG A 80 -21.44 21.75 -16.43
C ARG A 80 -21.97 21.58 -17.85
N LEU A 81 -21.47 20.59 -18.59
CA LEU A 81 -21.93 20.30 -19.94
C LEU A 81 -23.41 19.88 -19.94
N ALA A 82 -23.81 19.01 -19.02
CA ALA A 82 -25.20 18.60 -18.87
C ALA A 82 -26.13 19.78 -18.55
N MET A 83 -25.73 20.67 -17.65
CA MET A 83 -26.49 21.87 -17.31
C MET A 83 -26.60 22.83 -18.51
N ALA A 84 -25.50 23.06 -19.24
CA ALA A 84 -25.50 23.89 -20.44
C ALA A 84 -26.44 23.33 -21.52
N LEU A 85 -26.40 22.01 -21.74
CA LEU A 85 -27.31 21.33 -22.67
C LEU A 85 -28.78 21.42 -22.21
N MET A 86 -29.04 21.30 -20.91
CA MET A 86 -30.39 21.43 -20.36
C MET A 86 -30.95 22.85 -20.57
N LEU A 87 -30.14 23.89 -20.31
CA LEU A 87 -30.52 25.28 -20.55
C LEU A 87 -30.73 25.57 -22.05
N ALA A 88 -29.84 25.08 -22.91
CA ALA A 88 -29.98 25.20 -24.36
C ALA A 88 -31.29 24.54 -24.85
N GLY A 89 -31.60 23.33 -24.36
CA GLY A 89 -32.84 22.64 -24.66
C GLY A 89 -34.08 23.42 -24.20
N LEU A 90 -34.05 24.03 -23.01
CA LEU A 90 -35.12 24.90 -22.52
C LEU A 90 -35.29 26.15 -23.38
N ALA A 91 -34.20 26.81 -23.76
CA ALA A 91 -34.25 28.01 -24.61
C ALA A 91 -34.89 27.72 -25.98
N VAL A 92 -34.58 26.56 -26.57
CA VAL A 92 -35.21 26.09 -27.82
C VAL A 92 -36.71 25.82 -27.59
N LYS A 93 -37.07 25.08 -26.53
CA LYS A 93 -38.48 24.73 -26.23
C LYS A 93 -39.35 25.94 -25.91
N LEU A 94 -38.80 26.95 -25.24
CA LEU A 94 -39.51 28.18 -24.84
C LEU A 94 -39.50 29.27 -25.93
N GLY A 95 -38.89 29.02 -27.08
CA GLY A 95 -38.90 29.97 -28.20
C GLY A 95 -37.97 31.18 -28.04
N PHE A 96 -37.09 31.19 -27.03
CA PHE A 96 -36.09 32.25 -26.83
C PHE A 96 -35.12 32.38 -28.03
N ALA A 97 -34.90 31.29 -28.77
CA ALA A 97 -34.12 31.30 -30.00
C ALA A 97 -34.71 32.22 -31.10
N ALA A 98 -36.02 32.51 -31.06
CA ALA A 98 -36.67 33.42 -32.00
C ALA A 98 -36.45 34.91 -31.65
N TRP A 99 -36.07 35.24 -30.40
CA TRP A 99 -35.78 36.61 -29.93
C TRP A 99 -34.34 37.06 -30.20
N LEU A 100 -33.45 36.11 -30.52
CA LEU A 100 -32.03 36.35 -30.83
C LEU A 100 -31.77 36.65 -32.31
N LYS A 101 -32.85 36.80 -33.09
CA LYS A 101 -32.84 37.14 -34.52
C LYS A 101 -33.15 38.62 -34.70
#